data_AF-A0A8J8FA34-F1
#
_entry.id   AF-A0A8J8FA34-F1
#
_cell.length_a   1.000
_cell.length_b   1.000
_cell.length_c   1.000
_cell.angle_alpha   90.00
_cell.angle_beta   90.00
_cell.angle_gamma   90.00
#
_symmetry.space_group_name_H-M   'P 1'
#
loop_
_entity.id
_entity.type
_entity.pdbx_description
1 polymer ?
#
loop_
_entity_poly.entity_id
_entity_poly.type
_entity_poly.pdbx_seq_one_letter_code
_entity_poly.pdbx_strand_id
1 'polypeptide(L)'
;MAGNENADFDLYAKWGSPPTTSSYDARGYTYSSLEYFTTSGSGTLYIMVRSYSGSGNWKCWALSGDPSANSGRKSGTLSGSGSTATYSLSGTAIGYAFNSGPDGRDFDLYTKWNSQPTTSDYDARGYSGWAQEIAGPASGPPPSGSGTLYFMVRSWSGSGGYATVELIF
;
A
#
# COMPACT_ATOMS: atom_id res chain seq x y z
N MET A 1 -4.79 2.90 0.23
CA MET A 1 -5.69 1.76 0.53
C MET A 1 -5.23 0.57 -0.29
N ALA A 2 -5.24 -0.61 0.30
CA ALA A 2 -5.00 -1.87 -0.38
C ALA A 2 -6.18 -2.80 -0.10
N GLY A 3 -6.75 -3.40 -1.15
CA GLY A 3 -7.95 -4.22 -1.08
C GLY A 3 -7.82 -5.52 -1.86
N ASN A 4 -8.89 -6.31 -1.89
CA ASN A 4 -8.97 -7.49 -2.75
C ASN A 4 -8.69 -7.10 -4.21
N GLU A 5 -7.61 -7.61 -4.79
CA GLU A 5 -7.17 -7.32 -6.16
C GLU A 5 -8.13 -7.83 -7.24
N ASN A 6 -9.07 -8.72 -6.87
CA ASN A 6 -10.17 -9.18 -7.73
C ASN A 6 -11.47 -8.38 -7.56
N ALA A 7 -11.47 -7.35 -6.70
CA ALA A 7 -12.56 -6.40 -6.54
C ALA A 7 -12.14 -5.02 -7.05
N ASP A 8 -13.11 -4.11 -7.15
CA ASP A 8 -12.94 -2.71 -7.50
C ASP A 8 -13.43 -1.85 -6.33
N PHE A 9 -12.50 -1.52 -5.43
CA PHE A 9 -12.71 -0.60 -4.34
C PHE A 9 -12.20 0.80 -4.68
N ASP A 10 -13.09 1.79 -4.64
CA ASP A 10 -12.78 3.21 -4.74
C ASP A 10 -12.48 3.82 -3.36
N LEU A 11 -11.65 4.88 -3.35
CA LEU A 11 -11.40 5.69 -2.17
C LEU A 11 -11.86 7.14 -2.38
N TYR A 12 -12.56 7.70 -1.41
CA TYR A 12 -12.98 9.10 -1.41
C TYR A 12 -12.60 9.73 -0.07
N ALA A 13 -12.27 11.02 -0.08
CA ALA A 13 -12.16 11.78 1.16
C ALA A 13 -12.70 13.20 1.04
N LYS A 14 -13.05 13.75 2.20
CA LYS A 14 -13.54 15.12 2.37
C LYS A 14 -13.21 15.67 3.75
N TRP A 15 -12.84 16.95 3.81
CA TRP A 15 -12.62 17.67 5.06
C TRP A 15 -13.94 18.21 5.62
N GLY A 16 -14.11 18.08 6.94
CA GLY A 16 -15.23 18.67 7.69
C GLY A 16 -16.57 17.92 7.59
N SER A 17 -16.73 16.94 6.70
CA SER A 17 -17.94 16.11 6.60
C SER A 17 -17.67 14.77 5.87
N PRO A 18 -18.48 13.73 6.09
CA PRO A 18 -18.38 12.49 5.31
C PRO A 18 -18.55 12.74 3.80
N PRO A 19 -17.68 12.18 2.94
CA PRO A 19 -17.83 12.32 1.49
C PRO A 19 -19.02 11.51 0.95
N THR A 20 -19.46 11.88 -0.26
CA THR A 20 -20.39 11.09 -1.09
C THR A 20 -19.77 10.89 -2.48
N THR A 21 -20.40 10.09 -3.34
CA THR A 21 -19.92 9.88 -4.72
C THR A 21 -20.01 11.12 -5.60
N SER A 22 -20.74 12.16 -5.19
CA SER A 22 -20.89 13.43 -5.91
C SER A 22 -20.34 14.64 -5.14
N SER A 23 -19.87 14.45 -3.91
CA SER A 23 -19.29 15.51 -3.08
C SER A 23 -18.10 14.95 -2.30
N TYR A 24 -16.91 15.27 -2.78
CA TYR A 24 -15.63 14.85 -2.24
C TYR A 24 -14.57 15.90 -2.57
N ASP A 25 -13.48 15.91 -1.80
CA ASP A 25 -12.33 16.80 -2.06
C ASP A 25 -11.24 16.06 -2.85
N ALA A 26 -11.11 14.75 -2.64
CA ALA A 26 -10.21 13.90 -3.41
C ALA A 26 -10.77 12.48 -3.55
N ARG A 27 -10.33 11.78 -4.61
CA ARG A 27 -10.75 10.43 -4.93
C ARG A 27 -9.61 9.65 -5.60
N GLY A 28 -9.47 8.38 -5.23
CA GLY A 28 -8.69 7.37 -5.95
C GLY A 28 -9.65 6.37 -6.57
N TYR A 29 -9.58 6.21 -7.89
CA TYR A 29 -10.41 5.27 -8.63
C TYR A 29 -9.64 4.72 -9.81
N THR A 30 -9.37 3.43 -9.77
CA THR A 30 -8.83 2.66 -10.89
C THR A 30 -9.57 1.33 -10.95
N TYR A 31 -9.32 0.53 -11.98
CA TYR A 31 -9.91 -0.81 -12.11
C TYR A 31 -9.40 -1.85 -11.10
N SER A 32 -8.75 -1.43 -10.01
CA SER A 32 -8.17 -2.33 -9.01
C SER A 32 -8.39 -1.75 -7.62
N SER A 33 -8.14 -2.55 -6.59
CA SER A 33 -8.34 -2.11 -5.21
C SER A 33 -7.10 -1.54 -4.50
N LEU A 34 -6.10 -1.03 -5.23
CA LEU A 34 -4.91 -0.37 -4.64
C LEU A 34 -4.99 1.16 -4.77
N GLU A 35 -5.97 1.80 -4.17
CA GLU A 35 -6.22 3.23 -4.37
C GLU A 35 -5.47 4.16 -3.41
N TYR A 36 -4.98 5.29 -3.92
CA TYR A 36 -4.42 6.37 -3.11
C TYR A 36 -4.57 7.72 -3.81
N PHE A 37 -4.54 8.79 -3.03
CA PHE A 37 -4.48 10.19 -3.49
C PHE A 37 -3.85 11.04 -2.39
N THR A 38 -3.45 12.27 -2.73
CA THR A 38 -3.13 13.31 -1.77
C THR A 38 -4.26 14.34 -1.72
N THR A 39 -4.44 14.98 -0.56
CA THR A 39 -5.41 16.05 -0.36
C THR A 39 -4.93 16.99 0.74
N SER A 40 -5.28 18.26 0.63
CA SER A 40 -4.95 19.30 1.61
C SER A 40 -6.22 20.04 2.04
N GLY A 41 -6.24 20.46 3.30
CA GLY A 41 -7.41 21.08 3.92
C GLY A 41 -7.25 21.20 5.43
N SER A 42 -8.34 21.49 6.13
CA SER A 42 -8.34 21.68 7.58
C SER A 42 -9.55 21.02 8.24
N GLY A 43 -9.45 20.76 9.54
CA GLY A 43 -10.49 20.06 10.31
C GLY A 43 -10.31 18.54 10.30
N THR A 44 -11.42 17.80 10.43
CA THR A 44 -11.39 16.33 10.38
C THR A 44 -11.46 15.84 8.94
N LEU A 45 -10.54 14.97 8.54
CA LEU A 45 -10.61 14.24 7.27
C LEU A 45 -11.51 13.01 7.43
N TYR A 46 -12.58 12.95 6.64
CA TYR A 46 -13.43 11.77 6.53
C TYR A 46 -13.05 10.97 5.29
N ILE A 47 -12.96 9.65 5.42
CA ILE A 47 -12.57 8.74 4.34
C ILE A 47 -13.70 7.74 4.13
N MET A 48 -14.11 7.53 2.88
CA MET A 48 -15.07 6.50 2.47
C MET A 48 -14.35 5.53 1.53
N VAL A 49 -14.40 4.24 1.87
CA VAL A 49 -14.09 3.14 0.96
C VAL A 49 -15.40 2.67 0.36
N ARG A 50 -15.48 2.59 -0.97
CA ARG A 50 -16.68 2.19 -1.69
C ARG A 50 -16.37 0.99 -2.57
N SER A 51 -17.11 -0.10 -2.42
CA SER A 51 -17.09 -1.15 -3.45
C SER A 51 -17.86 -0.67 -4.68
N TYR A 52 -17.15 -0.43 -5.78
CA TYR A 52 -17.76 -0.22 -7.09
C TYR A 52 -18.21 -1.55 -7.67
N SER A 53 -17.39 -2.60 -7.56
CA SER A 53 -17.75 -3.97 -7.89
C SER A 53 -16.97 -4.98 -7.05
N GLY A 54 -17.59 -6.13 -6.80
CA GLY A 54 -17.00 -7.18 -5.96
C GLY A 54 -17.07 -6.88 -4.45
N SER A 55 -16.34 -7.66 -3.68
CA SER A 55 -16.28 -7.54 -2.22
C SER A 55 -14.96 -8.11 -1.73
N GLY A 56 -14.60 -7.80 -0.49
CA GLY A 56 -13.44 -8.42 0.13
C GLY A 56 -12.80 -7.59 1.22
N ASN A 57 -11.65 -8.10 1.67
CA ASN A 57 -10.87 -7.43 2.69
C ASN A 57 -10.14 -6.20 2.12
N TRP A 58 -9.88 -5.24 3.00
CA TRP A 58 -9.08 -4.07 2.69
C TRP A 58 -8.39 -3.52 3.94
N LYS A 59 -7.29 -2.80 3.73
CA LYS A 59 -6.59 -1.98 4.71
C LYS A 59 -6.42 -0.57 4.17
N CYS A 60 -6.62 0.44 5.01
CA CYS A 60 -6.48 1.84 4.63
C CYS A 60 -5.77 2.63 5.71
N TRP A 61 -4.71 3.35 5.34
CA TRP A 61 -4.02 4.31 6.20
C TRP A 61 -4.17 5.71 5.62
N ALA A 62 -4.26 6.70 6.51
CA ALA A 62 -4.09 8.11 6.17
C ALA A 62 -2.70 8.54 6.65
N LEU A 63 -1.90 9.10 5.75
CA LEU A 63 -0.54 9.57 6.02
C LEU A 63 -0.48 11.09 5.90
N SER A 64 0.36 11.72 6.70
CA SER A 64 0.58 13.18 6.65
C SER A 64 1.80 13.51 5.80
N GLY A 65 1.68 14.58 5.00
CA GLY A 65 2.69 15.00 4.04
C GLY A 65 2.40 14.49 2.63
N ASP A 66 3.14 15.02 1.66
CA ASP A 66 3.12 14.55 0.28
C ASP A 66 4.31 13.60 0.05
N PRO A 67 4.12 12.51 -0.72
CA PRO A 67 5.22 11.62 -1.04
C PRO A 67 6.26 12.34 -1.92
N SER A 68 7.51 12.32 -1.48
CA SER A 68 8.68 12.79 -2.24
C SER A 68 9.12 11.81 -3.31
N ALA A 69 8.78 10.52 -3.21
CA ALA A 69 8.96 9.54 -4.27
C ALA A 69 7.83 8.50 -4.32
N ASN A 70 7.59 7.96 -5.51
CA ASN A 70 6.55 6.96 -5.77
C ASN A 70 7.06 5.93 -6.79
N SER A 71 6.98 4.64 -6.45
CA SER A 71 7.48 3.55 -7.32
C SER A 71 6.66 3.35 -8.60
N GLY A 72 5.48 3.97 -8.66
CA GLY A 72 4.38 3.54 -9.50
C GLY A 72 3.84 2.18 -9.04
N ARG A 73 2.60 1.88 -9.42
CA ARG A 73 2.01 0.55 -9.15
C ARG A 73 2.81 -0.53 -9.89
N LYS A 74 3.22 -1.56 -9.17
CA LYS A 74 3.76 -2.80 -9.71
C LYS A 74 2.71 -3.91 -9.58
N SER A 75 2.80 -4.92 -10.41
CA SER A 75 1.94 -6.11 -10.32
C SER A 75 2.75 -7.36 -10.64
N GLY A 76 2.22 -8.49 -10.20
CA GLY A 76 2.84 -9.79 -10.44
C GLY A 76 1.94 -10.93 -9.99
N THR A 77 2.49 -12.15 -9.98
CA THR A 77 1.83 -13.35 -9.49
C THR A 77 2.81 -14.15 -8.65
N LEU A 78 2.39 -14.54 -7.45
CA LEU A 78 3.15 -15.46 -6.61
C LEU A 78 2.65 -16.88 -6.87
N SER A 79 3.58 -17.79 -7.17
CA SER A 79 3.25 -19.15 -7.62
C SER A 79 2.87 -20.11 -6.48
N GLY A 80 3.20 -19.78 -5.23
CA GLY A 80 2.82 -20.58 -4.07
C GLY A 80 3.43 -20.07 -2.77
N SER A 81 3.21 -20.80 -1.68
CA SER A 81 3.78 -20.49 -0.38
C SER A 81 5.31 -20.40 -0.45
N GLY A 82 5.86 -19.35 0.14
CA GLY A 82 7.30 -19.05 0.10
C GLY A 82 7.76 -18.27 -1.13
N SER A 83 6.94 -18.14 -2.18
CA SER A 83 7.26 -17.26 -3.31
C SER A 83 7.36 -15.80 -2.86
N THR A 84 8.31 -15.08 -3.43
CA THR A 84 8.53 -13.66 -3.18
C THR A 84 8.68 -12.88 -4.47
N ALA A 85 8.38 -11.59 -4.41
CA ALA A 85 8.74 -10.63 -5.43
C ALA A 85 9.23 -9.34 -4.75
N THR A 86 10.36 -8.82 -5.22
CA THR A 86 11.02 -7.67 -4.59
C THR A 86 11.19 -6.54 -5.60
N TYR A 87 10.91 -5.32 -5.15
CA TYR A 87 11.07 -4.08 -5.90
C TYR A 87 11.82 -3.06 -5.04
N SER A 88 12.13 -1.90 -5.61
CA SER A 88 12.77 -0.82 -4.88
C SER A 88 12.42 0.57 -5.41
N LEU A 89 12.62 1.56 -4.56
CA LEU A 89 12.49 2.99 -4.85
C LEU A 89 13.60 3.76 -4.12
N SER A 90 14.27 4.68 -4.80
CA SER A 90 15.24 5.57 -4.15
C SER A 90 14.57 6.82 -3.61
N GLY A 91 15.03 7.28 -2.44
CA GLY A 91 14.50 8.45 -1.75
C GLY A 91 15.15 8.67 -0.39
N THR A 92 14.51 9.46 0.47
CA THR A 92 14.98 9.81 1.83
C THR A 92 13.82 9.84 2.81
N ALA A 93 14.10 9.92 4.12
CA ALA A 93 13.09 10.00 5.16
C ALA A 93 12.22 8.72 5.31
N ILE A 94 10.89 8.78 5.22
CA ILE A 94 10.03 7.67 5.69
C ILE A 94 9.39 6.94 4.52
N GLY A 95 9.55 5.61 4.50
CA GLY A 95 8.92 4.74 3.50
C GLY A 95 7.69 3.99 3.99
N TYR A 96 6.74 3.78 3.08
CA TYR A 96 5.58 2.93 3.26
C TYR A 96 5.32 2.11 1.99
N ALA A 97 4.99 0.83 2.14
CA ALA A 97 4.56 -0.03 1.06
C ALA A 97 3.13 -0.53 1.29
N PHE A 98 2.40 -0.75 0.20
CA PHE A 98 1.00 -1.19 0.20
C PHE A 98 0.85 -2.33 -0.81
N ASN A 99 0.22 -3.43 -0.42
CA ASN A 99 -0.02 -4.59 -1.28
C ASN A 99 -1.51 -4.97 -1.28
N SER A 100 -2.12 -5.01 -2.46
CA SER A 100 -3.41 -5.64 -2.73
C SER A 100 -3.19 -7.04 -3.28
N GLY A 101 -3.95 -8.00 -2.81
CA GLY A 101 -3.91 -9.40 -3.26
C GLY A 101 -5.22 -10.11 -2.95
N PRO A 102 -5.32 -11.41 -3.22
CA PRO A 102 -6.59 -12.13 -3.24
C PRO A 102 -7.07 -12.48 -1.86
N ASP A 103 -8.38 -12.40 -1.68
CA ASP A 103 -9.02 -12.99 -0.53
C ASP A 103 -8.80 -14.50 -0.47
N GLY A 104 -8.66 -15.02 0.76
CA GLY A 104 -8.34 -16.42 1.00
C GLY A 104 -6.89 -16.80 0.70
N ARG A 105 -6.00 -15.82 0.48
CA ARG A 105 -4.55 -15.98 0.49
C ARG A 105 -3.93 -15.13 1.59
N ASP A 106 -2.71 -15.48 1.96
CA ASP A 106 -1.94 -14.82 2.99
C ASP A 106 -0.63 -14.34 2.37
N PHE A 107 -0.60 -13.05 2.01
CA PHE A 107 0.58 -12.39 1.47
C PHE A 107 1.05 -11.35 2.47
N ASP A 108 2.31 -11.47 2.88
CA ASP A 108 3.00 -10.54 3.76
C ASP A 108 3.77 -9.49 2.95
N LEU A 109 4.00 -8.33 3.56
CA LEU A 109 4.77 -7.24 2.97
C LEU A 109 5.93 -6.84 3.90
N TYR A 110 7.12 -6.71 3.35
CA TYR A 110 8.32 -6.33 4.09
C TYR A 110 9.00 -5.16 3.40
N THR A 111 9.56 -4.24 4.17
CA THR A 111 10.37 -3.12 3.64
C THR A 111 11.72 -3.06 4.34
N LYS A 112 12.78 -2.70 3.61
CA LYS A 112 14.12 -2.48 4.18
C LYS A 112 14.95 -1.50 3.37
N TRP A 113 15.59 -0.56 4.04
CA TRP A 113 16.52 0.38 3.43
C TRP A 113 17.87 -0.26 3.12
N ASN A 114 18.40 0.10 1.95
CA ASN A 114 19.74 -0.17 1.44
C ASN A 114 20.10 -1.66 1.26
N SER A 115 19.13 -2.57 1.43
CA SER A 115 19.27 -4.00 1.15
C SER A 115 17.89 -4.64 0.99
N GLN A 116 17.81 -5.76 0.28
CA GLN A 116 16.55 -6.51 0.16
C GLN A 116 16.15 -7.06 1.55
N PRO A 117 14.87 -6.96 1.96
CA PRO A 117 14.41 -7.52 3.21
C PRO A 117 14.42 -9.06 3.16
N THR A 118 14.54 -9.67 4.35
CA THR A 118 14.27 -11.10 4.57
C THR A 118 13.11 -11.26 5.56
N THR A 119 12.67 -12.50 5.81
CA THR A 119 11.62 -12.76 6.81
C THR A 119 12.06 -12.50 8.25
N SER A 120 13.35 -12.33 8.51
CA SER A 120 13.94 -12.09 9.84
C SER A 120 14.75 -10.80 9.95
N ASP A 121 14.99 -10.10 8.84
CA ASP A 121 15.70 -8.83 8.78
C ASP A 121 14.96 -7.87 7.84
N TYR A 122 14.26 -6.92 8.45
CA TYR A 122 13.41 -5.93 7.80
C TYR A 122 13.29 -4.70 8.70
N ASP A 123 12.95 -3.56 8.12
CA ASP A 123 12.74 -2.32 8.86
C ASP A 123 11.26 -2.14 9.23
N ALA A 124 10.35 -2.58 8.36
CA ALA A 124 8.92 -2.68 8.68
C ALA A 124 8.27 -3.87 7.98
N ARG A 125 7.16 -4.34 8.55
CA ARG A 125 6.39 -5.49 8.07
C ARG A 125 4.89 -5.24 8.20
N GLY A 126 4.15 -5.50 7.13
CA GLY A 126 2.70 -5.72 7.13
C GLY A 126 2.44 -7.21 7.08
N TYR A 127 1.72 -7.75 8.06
CA TYR A 127 1.34 -9.15 8.10
C TYR A 127 -0.04 -9.31 8.74
N SER A 128 -0.83 -10.23 8.21
CA SER A 128 -2.11 -10.67 8.75
C SER A 128 -2.48 -12.00 8.07
N GLY A 129 -3.66 -12.55 8.36
CA GLY A 129 -4.13 -13.75 7.65
C GLY A 129 -4.66 -13.48 6.23
N TRP A 130 -4.39 -12.31 5.66
CA TRP A 130 -4.94 -11.82 4.40
C TRP A 130 -3.85 -11.28 3.47
N ALA A 131 -4.13 -11.18 2.18
CA ALA A 131 -3.17 -10.67 1.21
C ALA A 131 -3.08 -9.14 1.13
N GLN A 132 -4.00 -8.41 1.78
CA GLN A 132 -4.03 -6.96 1.78
C GLN A 132 -3.18 -6.41 2.91
N GLU A 133 -2.03 -5.83 2.58
CA GLU A 133 -1.02 -5.41 3.55
C GLU A 133 -0.57 -3.97 3.39
N ILE A 134 -0.18 -3.37 4.51
CA ILE A 134 0.49 -2.07 4.57
C ILE A 134 1.70 -2.24 5.51
N ALA A 135 2.89 -1.89 5.02
CA ALA A 135 4.13 -1.96 5.78
C ALA A 135 4.72 -0.55 5.91
N GLY A 136 5.08 -0.17 7.13
CA GLY A 136 5.69 1.10 7.47
C GLY A 136 5.33 1.54 8.90
N PRO A 137 5.86 2.66 9.39
CA PRO A 137 6.91 3.46 8.77
C PRO A 137 8.27 2.72 8.75
N ALA A 138 8.96 2.75 7.62
CA ALA A 138 10.36 2.36 7.53
C ALA A 138 11.25 3.62 7.57
N SER A 139 11.94 3.83 8.69
CA SER A 139 12.82 5.00 8.87
C SER A 139 14.08 4.87 8.01
N GLY A 140 14.20 5.76 7.03
CA GLY A 140 15.32 5.83 6.09
C GLY A 140 16.41 6.80 6.48
N PRO A 141 17.37 7.05 5.57
CA PRO A 141 18.40 8.05 5.78
C PRO A 141 17.80 9.45 5.98
N PRO A 142 18.53 10.36 6.66
CA PRO A 142 18.06 11.73 6.88
C PRO A 142 17.80 12.43 5.54
N PRO A 143 17.00 13.53 5.52
CA PRO A 143 16.66 14.25 4.28
C PRO A 143 17.86 14.73 3.45
N SER A 144 19.03 14.88 4.08
CA SER A 144 20.29 15.26 3.43
C SER A 144 21.04 14.09 2.77
N GLY A 145 20.58 12.86 2.95
CA GLY A 145 21.14 11.65 2.35
C GLY A 145 20.41 11.24 1.07
N SER A 146 20.66 10.02 0.60
CA SER A 146 19.81 9.29 -0.32
C SER A 146 19.98 7.80 -0.02
N GLY A 147 18.90 7.05 -0.09
CA GLY A 147 18.91 5.60 0.10
C GLY A 147 18.05 4.92 -0.94
N THR A 148 18.07 3.59 -0.92
CA THR A 148 17.12 2.80 -1.70
C THR A 148 16.29 1.96 -0.75
N LEU A 149 14.99 2.17 -0.72
CA LEU A 149 14.06 1.33 -0.01
C LEU A 149 13.69 0.15 -0.90
N TYR A 150 13.75 -1.04 -0.33
CA TYR A 150 13.31 -2.28 -0.97
C TYR A 150 12.01 -2.74 -0.31
N PHE A 151 11.08 -3.23 -1.11
CA PHE A 151 9.85 -3.84 -0.63
C PHE A 151 9.62 -5.20 -1.27
N MET A 152 9.28 -6.18 -0.44
CA MET A 152 9.08 -7.57 -0.82
C MET A 152 7.68 -8.02 -0.46
N VAL A 153 6.92 -8.43 -1.47
CA VAL A 153 5.67 -9.19 -1.29
C VAL A 153 6.05 -10.66 -1.16
N ARG A 154 5.58 -11.33 -0.12
CA ARG A 154 5.84 -12.75 0.13
C ARG A 154 4.52 -13.48 0.32
N SER A 155 4.36 -14.63 -0.34
CA SER A 155 3.25 -15.53 -0.01
C SER A 155 3.61 -16.32 1.23
N TRP A 156 2.93 -16.06 2.35
CA TRP A 156 2.94 -16.97 3.48
C TRP A 156 2.12 -18.23 3.16
N SER A 157 0.94 -18.05 2.55
CA SER A 157 0.09 -19.15 2.12
C SER A 157 -0.63 -18.90 0.80
N GLY A 158 -0.47 -19.86 -0.11
CA GLY A 158 -1.20 -19.96 -1.38
C GLY A 158 -0.57 -19.18 -2.54
N SER A 159 -1.32 -19.02 -3.62
CA SER A 159 -0.88 -18.38 -4.86
C SER A 159 -1.91 -17.37 -5.36
N GLY A 160 -1.47 -16.41 -6.18
CA GLY A 160 -2.36 -15.39 -6.72
C GLY A 160 -1.67 -14.16 -7.28
N GLY A 161 -2.46 -13.33 -7.97
CA GLY A 161 -2.02 -12.02 -8.45
C GLY A 161 -1.86 -11.02 -7.31
N TYR A 162 -1.08 -9.98 -7.51
CA TYR A 162 -1.03 -8.86 -6.57
C TYR A 162 -0.74 -7.56 -7.31
N ALA A 163 -1.09 -6.45 -6.66
CA ALA A 163 -0.64 -5.12 -7.03
C ALA A 163 -0.01 -4.48 -5.80
N THR A 164 1.15 -3.84 -5.96
CA THR A 164 1.89 -3.22 -4.86
C THR A 164 2.42 -1.86 -5.25
N VAL A 165 2.58 -0.96 -4.28
CA VAL A 165 3.19 0.36 -4.48
C VAL A 165 4.01 0.73 -3.24
N GLU A 166 5.10 1.45 -3.46
CA GLU A 166 5.89 2.07 -2.42
C GLU A 166 5.86 3.59 -2.57
N LEU A 167 5.68 4.27 -1.45
CA LEU A 167 5.67 5.72 -1.31
C LEU A 167 6.70 6.11 -0.25
N ILE A 168 7.52 7.11 -0.57
CA ILE A 168 8.47 7.72 0.36
C ILE A 168 8.01 9.15 0.61
N PHE A 169 7.96 9.56 1.87
CA PHE A 169 7.55 10.89 2.34
C PHE A 169 8.77 11.63 2.87
#